data_AF-A0A3M2QLW3-F1
#
_entry.id   AF-A0A3M2QLW3-F1
#
_cell.length_a   1.000
_cell.length_b   1.000
_cell.length_c   1.000
_cell.angle_alpha   90.00
_cell.angle_beta   90.00
_cell.angle_gamma   90.00
#
_symmetry.space_group_name_H-M   'P 1'
#
loop_
_entity.id
_entity.type
_entity.pdbx_description
1 polymer ?
#
loop_
_entity_poly.entity_id
_entity_poly.type
_entity_poly.pdbx_seq_one_letter_code
_entity_poly.pdbx_strand_id
1 'polypeptide(L)'
;HLNLHYWLCTNAPCGHASNQEGGDYTKVPTHGRIFRRKDLFTQHIRRIHAPAHVVKAEKDKNLPPAWVAQEKEMQNRAIRQRCELPTFMRCPAENCHLEFNDGSKTWDNRMEHVAIHLERAASNEEPAVLFGGGNDAALTDWASSQNVKVIEWATGGWKTCQPLKATRVELCEAPSIDTTMDVDAEGEECL
;
A
#
# COMPACT_ATOMS: atom_id res chain seq x y z
N HIS A 1 -0.68 9.10 -9.85
CA HIS A 1 0.32 9.13 -8.76
C HIS A 1 0.21 7.84 -7.95
N LEU A 2 1.28 7.04 -7.90
CA LEU A 2 1.33 5.82 -7.11
C LEU A 2 1.73 6.16 -5.67
N ASN A 3 1.01 5.65 -4.67
CA ASN A 3 1.43 5.80 -3.29
C ASN A 3 2.26 4.57 -2.89
N LEU A 4 3.55 4.75 -2.63
CA LEU A 4 4.41 3.67 -2.12
C LEU A 4 4.18 3.40 -0.64
N HIS A 5 3.57 4.36 0.06
CA HIS A 5 3.23 4.26 1.46
C HIS A 5 1.78 4.68 1.71
N TYR A 6 1.20 4.15 2.77
CA TYR A 6 -0.08 4.59 3.32
C TYR A 6 -0.02 4.57 4.84
N TRP A 7 -0.99 5.22 5.49
CA TRP A 7 -1.14 5.22 6.94
C TRP A 7 -2.40 4.45 7.32
N LEU A 8 -2.27 3.47 8.22
CA LEU A 8 -3.36 2.67 8.74
C LEU A 8 -3.63 3.05 10.21
N CYS A 9 -4.79 3.64 10.48
CA CYS A 9 -5.22 3.89 11.85
C CYS A 9 -5.91 2.65 12.44
N THR A 10 -5.32 2.08 13.49
CA THR A 10 -5.89 0.99 14.30
C THR A 10 -6.09 1.39 15.77
N ASN A 11 -5.87 2.66 16.12
CA ASN A 11 -6.11 3.16 17.48
C ASN A 11 -7.60 3.02 17.82
N ALA A 12 -7.96 2.71 19.08
CA ALA A 12 -9.36 2.79 19.49
C ALA A 12 -9.87 4.24 19.37
N PRO A 13 -11.08 4.49 18.83
CA PRO A 13 -12.12 3.54 18.42
C PRO A 13 -12.01 2.99 16.97
N CYS A 14 -11.04 3.42 16.16
CA CYS A 14 -10.87 2.97 14.78
C CYS A 14 -10.51 1.48 14.64
N GLY A 15 -9.80 0.93 15.62
CA GLY A 15 -9.34 -0.46 15.66
C GLY A 15 -10.40 -1.51 15.98
N HIS A 16 -11.51 -1.10 16.59
CA HIS A 16 -12.48 -2.03 17.21
C HIS A 16 -13.90 -1.69 16.73
N ALA A 17 -14.78 -2.68 16.66
CA ALA A 17 -16.20 -2.44 16.43
C ALA A 17 -16.86 -1.94 17.73
N SER A 18 -17.82 -1.02 17.63
CA SER A 18 -18.47 -0.38 18.79
C SER A 18 -19.35 -1.32 19.64
N ASN A 19 -19.45 -2.60 19.30
CA ASN A 19 -20.56 -3.47 19.74
C ASN A 19 -20.15 -4.80 20.41
N GLN A 20 -18.91 -4.94 20.90
CA GLN A 20 -18.57 -6.12 21.70
C GLN A 20 -18.85 -5.86 23.19
N GLU A 21 -20.14 -5.99 23.56
CA GLU A 21 -20.52 -6.19 24.95
C GLU A 21 -20.19 -7.65 25.32
N GLY A 22 -19.14 -7.87 26.12
CA GLY A 22 -18.91 -9.14 26.82
C GLY A 22 -17.91 -10.15 26.22
N GLY A 23 -17.11 -9.78 25.21
CA GLY A 23 -16.05 -10.65 24.66
C GLY A 23 -14.66 -10.37 25.25
N ASP A 24 -13.87 -11.42 25.47
CA ASP A 24 -12.47 -11.35 25.88
C ASP A 24 -11.70 -10.33 25.02
N TYR A 25 -11.04 -9.36 25.65
CA TYR A 25 -10.38 -8.25 24.96
C TYR A 25 -9.09 -8.78 24.32
N THR A 26 -9.18 -9.42 23.16
CA THR A 26 -7.98 -9.63 22.37
C THR A 26 -7.47 -8.23 21.99
N LYS A 27 -6.25 -7.85 22.41
CA LYS A 27 -5.65 -6.53 22.17
C LYS A 27 -5.38 -6.23 20.68
N VAL A 28 -5.89 -7.06 19.78
CA VAL A 28 -5.60 -7.06 18.35
C VAL A 28 -6.70 -6.29 17.62
N PRO A 29 -6.37 -5.20 16.92
CA PRO A 29 -7.35 -4.47 16.12
C PRO A 29 -7.94 -5.37 15.03
N THR A 30 -9.27 -5.45 14.98
CA THR A 30 -10.00 -6.20 13.94
C THR A 30 -10.31 -5.33 12.72
N HIS A 31 -10.15 -4.01 12.85
CA HIS A 31 -10.44 -3.05 11.79
C HIS A 31 -9.43 -1.92 11.73
N GLY A 32 -9.44 -1.18 10.63
CA GLY A 32 -8.69 0.07 10.55
C GLY A 32 -9.18 1.02 9.46
N ARG A 33 -8.67 2.26 9.49
CA ARG A 33 -8.93 3.27 8.46
C ARG A 33 -7.63 3.60 7.71
N ILE A 34 -7.68 3.49 6.38
CA ILE A 34 -6.55 3.77 5.50
C ILE A 34 -6.54 5.23 5.05
N PHE A 35 -5.35 5.84 5.06
CA PHE A 35 -5.08 7.17 4.56
C PHE A 35 -3.92 7.13 3.57
N ARG A 36 -4.13 7.66 2.36
CA ARG A 36 -3.09 7.69 1.32
C ARG A 36 -2.03 8.78 1.55
N ARG A 37 -2.29 9.73 2.44
CA ARG A 37 -1.42 10.87 2.72
C ARG A 37 -1.25 11.09 4.22
N LYS A 38 -0.04 11.50 4.62
CA LYS A 38 0.34 11.78 6.00
C LYS A 38 -0.53 12.86 6.63
N ASP A 39 -0.81 13.96 5.93
CA ASP A 39 -1.57 15.09 6.45
C ASP A 39 -3.03 14.75 6.73
N LEU A 40 -3.65 13.91 5.90
CA LEU A 40 -5.01 13.40 6.14
C LEU A 40 -5.05 12.51 7.39
N PHE A 41 -4.04 11.68 7.57
CA PHE A 41 -3.88 10.87 8.79
C PHE A 41 -3.64 11.75 10.03
N THR A 42 -2.80 12.79 9.92
CA THR A 42 -2.58 13.76 11.00
C THR A 42 -3.87 14.46 11.39
N GLN A 43 -4.63 14.96 10.41
CA GLN A 43 -5.93 15.58 10.68
C GLN A 43 -6.89 14.60 11.38
N HIS A 44 -6.87 13.33 10.98
CA HIS A 44 -7.68 12.30 11.62
C HIS A 44 -7.27 12.08 13.09
N ILE A 45 -5.97 11.95 13.38
CA ILE A 45 -5.47 11.83 14.76
C ILE A 45 -5.94 13.01 15.60
N ARG A 46 -5.80 14.23 15.10
CA ARG A 46 -6.17 15.43 15.85
C ARG A 46 -7.66 15.56 16.10
N ARG A 47 -8.51 15.07 15.19
CA ARG A 47 -9.97 15.15 15.35
C ARG A 47 -10.56 14.01 16.19
N ILE A 48 -9.96 12.83 16.12
CA ILE A 48 -10.57 11.60 16.68
C ILE A 48 -9.82 11.09 17.92
N HIS A 49 -8.50 11.29 17.98
CA HIS A 49 -7.65 10.72 19.03
C HIS A 49 -7.02 11.77 19.95
N ALA A 50 -7.12 13.06 19.64
CA ALA A 50 -6.59 14.10 20.51
C ALA A 50 -7.46 14.28 21.76
N PRO A 51 -6.84 14.38 22.95
CA PRO A 51 -7.52 14.81 24.16
C PRO A 51 -8.15 16.21 23.99
N ALA A 52 -9.25 16.48 24.70
CA ALA A 52 -9.97 17.75 24.60
C ALA A 52 -9.08 19.00 24.80
N HIS A 53 -8.11 18.92 25.73
CA HIS A 53 -7.18 20.03 25.97
C HIS A 53 -6.25 20.30 24.78
N VAL A 54 -5.87 19.26 24.02
CA VAL A 54 -5.07 19.38 22.80
C VAL A 54 -5.91 19.99 21.67
N VAL A 55 -7.16 19.54 21.50
CA VAL A 55 -8.06 20.08 20.47
C VAL A 55 -8.29 21.58 20.65
N LYS A 56 -8.42 22.03 21.91
CA LYS A 56 -8.52 23.46 22.23
C LYS A 56 -7.22 24.19 21.88
N ALA A 57 -6.08 23.66 22.29
CA ALA A 57 -4.77 24.26 22.06
C ALA A 57 -4.38 24.33 20.57
N GLU A 58 -4.88 23.41 19.73
CA GLU A 58 -4.70 23.48 18.27
C GLU A 58 -5.40 24.70 17.64
N LYS A 59 -6.60 25.07 18.11
CA LYS A 59 -7.30 26.27 17.63
C LYS A 59 -6.51 27.54 17.92
N ASP A 60 -5.81 27.54 19.05
CA ASP A 60 -4.95 28.63 19.51
C ASP A 60 -3.53 28.55 18.90
N LYS A 61 -3.29 27.62 17.96
CA LYS A 61 -2.00 27.34 17.30
C LYS A 61 -0.85 27.03 18.29
N ASN A 62 -1.17 26.51 19.47
CA ASN A 62 -0.21 26.24 20.53
C ASN A 62 -0.30 24.78 21.01
N LEU A 63 0.15 23.84 20.17
CA LEU A 63 0.11 22.42 20.50
C LEU A 63 1.14 22.07 21.59
N PRO A 64 0.75 21.33 22.64
CA PRO A 64 1.68 20.87 23.66
C PRO A 64 2.82 20.02 23.06
N PRO A 65 4.10 20.25 23.43
CA PRO A 65 5.23 19.48 22.89
C PRO A 65 5.09 17.96 23.08
N ALA A 66 4.52 17.54 24.21
CA ALA A 66 4.23 16.13 24.49
C ALA A 66 3.26 15.51 23.46
N TRP A 67 2.25 16.28 23.04
CA TRP A 67 1.31 15.83 22.02
C TRP A 67 1.97 15.74 20.64
N VAL A 68 2.81 16.72 20.29
CA VAL A 68 3.55 16.69 19.01
C VAL A 68 4.44 15.44 18.93
N ALA A 69 5.10 15.07 20.02
CA ALA A 69 5.89 13.83 20.10
C ALA A 69 5.01 12.58 19.94
N GLN A 70 3.87 12.54 20.64
CA GLN A 70 2.91 11.43 20.54
C GLN A 70 2.30 11.30 19.12
N GLU A 71 1.96 12.41 18.47
CA GLU A 71 1.45 12.44 17.10
C GLU A 71 2.48 11.87 16.11
N LYS A 72 3.75 12.25 16.25
CA LYS A 72 4.86 11.71 15.43
C LYS A 72 5.00 10.21 15.61
N GLU A 73 4.91 9.74 16.85
CA GLU A 73 4.95 8.31 17.16
C GLU A 73 3.76 7.55 16.54
N MET A 74 2.55 8.11 16.61
CA MET A 74 1.39 7.53 15.92
C MET A 74 1.57 7.48 14.39
N GLN A 75 2.16 8.50 13.78
CA GLN A 75 2.50 8.52 12.34
C GLN A 75 3.51 7.42 11.97
N ASN A 76 4.55 7.24 12.78
CA ASN A 76 5.59 6.24 12.54
C ASN A 76 5.04 4.82 12.67
N ARG A 77 4.18 4.56 13.67
CA ARG A 77 3.57 3.24 13.83
C ARG A 77 2.53 2.91 12.76
N ALA A 78 1.86 3.92 12.22
CA ALA A 78 0.78 3.75 11.26
C ALA A 78 1.26 3.64 9.80
N ILE A 79 2.47 4.10 9.48
CA ILE A 79 2.98 4.01 8.10
C ILE A 79 3.17 2.53 7.70
N ARG A 80 2.77 2.24 6.46
CA ARG A 80 2.87 0.92 5.84
C ARG A 80 3.42 1.08 4.44
N GLN A 81 4.39 0.25 4.08
CA GLN A 81 4.83 0.12 2.69
C GLN A 81 3.71 -0.57 1.90
N ARG A 82 3.31 0.04 0.79
CA ARG A 82 2.27 -0.51 -0.10
C ARG A 82 2.88 -1.50 -1.08
N CYS A 83 3.96 -1.09 -1.73
CA CYS A 83 4.67 -1.88 -2.73
C CYS A 83 6.07 -1.30 -2.94
N GLU A 84 6.93 -2.11 -3.54
CA GLU A 84 8.27 -1.71 -3.96
C GLU A 84 8.25 -1.29 -5.42
N LEU A 85 9.16 -0.39 -5.78
CA LEU A 85 9.41 -0.02 -7.17
C LEU A 85 10.24 -1.13 -7.85
N PRO A 86 10.14 -1.27 -9.18
CA PRO A 86 10.92 -2.27 -9.89
C PRO A 86 12.41 -1.93 -9.84
N THR A 87 13.24 -2.96 -9.68
CA THR A 87 14.72 -2.86 -9.65
C THR A 87 15.37 -3.11 -11.00
N PHE A 88 14.60 -3.51 -12.00
CA PHE A 88 15.02 -3.65 -13.38
C PHE A 88 13.92 -3.19 -14.33
N MET A 89 14.26 -2.40 -15.35
CA MET A 89 13.36 -2.03 -16.43
C MET A 89 14.12 -1.72 -17.73
N ARG A 90 13.41 -1.71 -18.86
CA ARG A 90 13.94 -1.23 -20.16
C ARG A 90 13.22 0.04 -20.61
N CYS A 91 13.87 0.81 -21.48
CA CYS A 91 13.19 1.89 -22.19
C CYS A 91 12.16 1.32 -23.17
N PRO A 92 10.91 1.82 -23.18
CA PRO A 92 9.87 1.37 -24.10
C PRO A 92 9.86 2.12 -25.45
N ALA A 93 10.73 3.12 -25.63
CA ALA A 93 10.82 3.89 -26.88
C ALA A 93 11.35 3.02 -28.02
N GLU A 94 10.82 3.22 -29.23
CA GLU A 94 11.26 2.47 -30.41
C GLU A 94 12.75 2.72 -30.70
N ASN A 95 13.50 1.64 -30.96
CA ASN A 95 14.96 1.67 -31.19
C ASN A 95 15.80 2.17 -30.00
N CYS A 96 15.23 2.30 -28.80
CA CYS A 96 15.99 2.52 -27.58
C CYS A 96 16.22 1.20 -26.84
N HIS A 97 17.49 0.85 -26.61
CA HIS A 97 17.87 -0.40 -25.95
C HIS A 97 18.44 -0.20 -24.54
N LEU A 98 18.24 0.98 -23.95
CA LEU A 98 18.74 1.28 -22.61
C LEU A 98 18.01 0.45 -21.57
N GLU A 99 18.80 -0.16 -20.69
CA GLU A 99 18.34 -0.93 -19.54
C GLU A 99 18.70 -0.18 -18.26
N PHE A 100 17.86 -0.32 -17.25
CA PHE A 100 18.00 0.33 -15.95
C PHE A 100 18.03 -0.75 -14.88
N ASN A 101 19.07 -0.76 -14.05
CA ASN A 101 19.30 -1.77 -13.01
C ASN A 101 19.99 -1.19 -11.76
N ASP A 102 19.75 0.09 -11.48
CA ASP A 102 20.34 0.85 -10.36
C ASP A 102 19.61 0.67 -9.02
N GLY A 103 18.98 -0.49 -8.79
CA GLY A 103 18.23 -0.77 -7.58
C GLY A 103 17.10 0.24 -7.34
N SER A 104 17.16 0.98 -6.22
CA SER A 104 16.14 1.97 -5.83
C SER A 104 16.02 3.16 -6.78
N LYS A 105 17.06 3.44 -7.59
CA LYS A 105 17.06 4.54 -8.58
C LYS A 105 16.54 4.12 -9.95
N THR A 106 16.32 2.82 -10.18
CA THR A 106 15.89 2.28 -11.48
C THR A 106 14.67 2.99 -12.04
N TRP A 107 13.66 3.20 -11.18
CA TRP A 107 12.43 3.88 -11.59
C TRP A 107 12.67 5.33 -12.00
N ASP A 108 13.37 6.10 -11.16
CA ASP A 108 13.61 7.51 -11.41
C ASP A 108 14.50 7.72 -12.64
N ASN A 109 15.61 6.96 -12.74
CA ASN A 109 16.52 7.01 -13.89
C ASN A 109 15.79 6.68 -15.19
N ARG A 110 14.93 5.65 -15.19
CA ARG A 110 14.12 5.31 -16.36
C ARG A 110 13.17 6.45 -16.71
N MET A 111 12.43 6.98 -15.74
CA MET A 111 11.43 8.01 -16.01
C MET A 111 12.06 9.32 -16.48
N GLU A 112 13.24 9.68 -15.96
CA GLU A 112 14.03 10.82 -16.44
C GLU A 112 14.47 10.62 -17.89
N HIS A 113 15.00 9.44 -18.22
CA HIS A 113 15.38 9.11 -19.59
C HIS A 113 14.18 9.11 -20.55
N VAL A 114 13.08 8.46 -20.16
CA VAL A 114 11.87 8.37 -20.99
C VAL A 114 11.22 9.74 -21.19
N ALA A 115 11.36 10.68 -20.25
CA ALA A 115 10.88 12.05 -20.44
C ALA A 115 11.47 12.72 -21.69
N ILE A 116 12.75 12.48 -21.99
CA ILE A 116 13.41 12.98 -23.21
C ILE A 116 12.71 12.42 -24.46
N HIS A 117 12.39 11.13 -24.47
CA HIS A 117 11.66 10.51 -25.58
C HIS A 117 10.23 11.07 -25.72
N LEU A 118 9.56 11.35 -24.61
CA LEU A 118 8.24 11.98 -24.62
C LEU A 118 8.29 13.41 -25.20
N GLU A 119 9.33 14.18 -24.89
CA GLU A 119 9.54 15.54 -25.42
C GLU A 119 9.81 15.55 -26.93
N ARG A 120 10.67 14.64 -27.40
CA ARG A 120 10.95 14.47 -28.83
C ARG A 120 9.75 13.95 -29.61
N ALA A 121 9.01 12.99 -29.04
CA ALA A 121 7.77 12.51 -29.64
C ALA A 121 6.72 13.63 -29.77
N ALA A 122 6.60 14.50 -28.75
CA ALA A 122 5.73 15.67 -28.81
C ALA A 122 6.18 16.68 -29.90
N SER A 123 7.47 16.72 -30.21
CA SER A 123 8.04 17.53 -31.29
C SER A 123 8.01 16.86 -32.67
N ASN A 124 7.43 15.65 -32.78
CA ASN A 124 7.44 14.79 -33.98
C ASN A 124 8.87 14.42 -34.46
N GLU A 125 9.85 14.44 -33.58
CA GLU A 125 11.23 14.04 -33.88
C GLU A 125 11.42 12.51 -33.78
N GLU A 126 10.54 11.83 -33.05
CA GLU A 126 10.49 10.37 -32.94
C GLU A 126 9.06 9.85 -32.73
N PRO A 127 8.81 8.53 -32.87
CA PRO A 127 7.50 7.94 -32.62
C PRO A 127 7.01 8.08 -31.18
N ALA A 128 5.69 7.99 -30.97
CA ALA A 128 5.09 8.03 -29.65
C ALA A 128 5.55 6.83 -28.78
N VAL A 129 5.95 7.11 -27.55
CA VAL A 129 6.35 6.07 -26.59
C VAL A 129 5.13 5.26 -26.14
N LEU A 130 5.15 3.95 -26.42
CA LEU A 130 4.10 3.01 -26.03
C LEU A 130 4.47 2.28 -24.74
N PHE A 131 3.81 2.61 -23.64
CA PHE A 131 4.01 1.93 -22.36
C PHE A 131 3.18 0.66 -22.24
N GLY A 132 3.72 -0.30 -21.50
CA GLY A 132 3.09 -1.59 -21.24
C GLY A 132 3.10 -2.57 -22.42
N GLY A 133 2.54 -3.76 -22.21
CA GLY A 133 2.48 -4.82 -23.20
C GLY A 133 3.85 -5.45 -23.49
N GLY A 134 4.00 -6.05 -24.68
CA GLY A 134 5.22 -6.78 -25.06
C GLY A 134 6.47 -5.89 -25.17
N ASN A 135 6.31 -4.61 -25.52
CA ASN A 135 7.42 -3.66 -25.63
C ASN A 135 7.88 -3.12 -24.26
N ASP A 136 7.12 -3.38 -23.20
CA ASP A 136 7.40 -2.92 -21.83
C ASP A 136 6.90 -3.96 -20.82
N ALA A 137 7.35 -5.20 -21.03
CA ALA A 137 6.94 -6.35 -20.22
C ALA A 137 7.30 -6.13 -18.74
N ALA A 138 8.48 -5.57 -18.44
CA ALA A 138 8.91 -5.29 -17.08
C ALA A 138 7.94 -4.37 -16.33
N LEU A 139 7.44 -3.30 -16.97
CA LEU A 139 6.42 -2.43 -16.36
C LEU A 139 5.10 -3.17 -16.17
N THR A 140 4.68 -3.96 -17.17
CA THR A 140 3.41 -4.68 -17.17
C THR A 140 3.36 -5.75 -16.08
N ASP A 141 4.42 -6.54 -15.95
CA ASP A 141 4.58 -7.60 -14.96
C ASP A 141 4.61 -7.00 -13.56
N TRP A 142 5.41 -5.95 -13.35
CA TRP A 142 5.46 -5.25 -12.08
C TRP A 142 4.08 -4.67 -11.72
N ALA A 143 3.42 -3.96 -12.64
CA ALA A 143 2.15 -3.29 -12.37
C ALA A 143 0.99 -4.28 -12.12
N SER A 144 1.04 -5.47 -12.71
CA SER A 144 0.02 -6.53 -12.56
C SER A 144 0.30 -7.49 -11.40
N SER A 145 1.52 -7.49 -10.84
CA SER A 145 1.90 -8.35 -9.72
C SER A 145 0.95 -8.19 -8.52
N GLN A 146 0.71 -9.27 -7.76
CA GLN A 146 -0.24 -9.25 -6.64
C GLN A 146 0.09 -8.21 -5.57
N ASN A 147 1.38 -7.93 -5.35
CA ASN A 147 1.87 -6.97 -4.37
C ASN A 147 1.67 -5.51 -4.82
N VAL A 148 1.69 -5.24 -6.13
CA VAL A 148 1.57 -3.89 -6.69
C VAL A 148 0.14 -3.59 -7.12
N LYS A 149 -0.48 -4.53 -7.84
CA LYS A 149 -1.89 -4.57 -8.28
C LYS A 149 -2.41 -3.20 -8.73
N VAL A 150 -1.66 -2.57 -9.63
CA VAL A 150 -2.03 -1.30 -10.28
C VAL A 150 -2.88 -1.55 -11.51
N ILE A 151 -2.63 -2.66 -12.21
CA ILE A 151 -3.44 -3.13 -13.33
C ILE A 151 -3.88 -4.58 -13.13
N GLU A 152 -4.97 -4.98 -13.77
CA GLU A 152 -5.41 -6.38 -13.85
C GLU A 152 -5.93 -6.68 -15.27
N TRP A 153 -5.74 -7.93 -15.72
CA TRP A 153 -6.31 -8.39 -16.98
C TRP A 153 -7.77 -8.77 -16.77
N ALA A 154 -8.68 -8.17 -17.53
CA ALA A 154 -10.10 -8.49 -17.53
C ALA A 154 -10.56 -8.92 -18.93
N THR A 155 -11.82 -9.34 -19.06
CA THR A 155 -12.47 -9.80 -20.31
C THR A 155 -12.53 -8.79 -21.46
N GLY A 156 -11.80 -7.67 -21.37
CA GLY A 156 -11.65 -6.67 -22.44
C GLY A 156 -10.29 -5.95 -22.40
N GLY A 157 -9.26 -6.57 -21.82
CA GLY A 157 -7.91 -6.02 -21.72
C GLY A 157 -7.53 -5.52 -20.32
N TRP A 158 -6.42 -4.79 -20.25
CA TRP A 158 -5.89 -4.23 -19.01
C TRP A 158 -6.81 -3.16 -18.43
N LYS A 159 -7.12 -3.26 -17.13
CA LYS A 159 -7.86 -2.26 -16.36
C LYS A 159 -7.03 -1.75 -15.21
N THR A 160 -7.21 -0.49 -14.84
CA THR A 160 -6.56 0.09 -13.66
C THR A 160 -7.32 -0.27 -12.40
N CYS A 161 -6.56 -0.63 -11.36
CA CYS A 161 -7.07 -1.00 -10.05
C CYS A 161 -6.96 0.18 -9.08
N GLN A 162 -7.82 0.19 -8.06
CA GLN A 162 -7.67 1.08 -6.90
C GLN A 162 -7.20 0.26 -5.69
N PRO A 163 -5.89 0.01 -5.55
CA PRO A 163 -5.37 -0.91 -4.53
C PRO A 163 -5.58 -0.42 -3.09
N LEU A 164 -5.81 0.88 -2.89
CA LEU A 164 -6.10 1.48 -1.59
C LEU A 164 -7.45 2.19 -1.65
N LYS A 165 -8.58 1.49 -1.68
CA LYS A 165 -9.88 2.16 -1.47
C LYS A 165 -9.93 2.70 -0.04
N ALA A 166 -10.27 3.98 0.11
CA ALA A 166 -10.37 4.64 1.41
C ALA A 166 -11.65 4.15 2.11
N THR A 167 -11.57 2.96 2.69
CA THR A 167 -12.69 2.27 3.34
C THR A 167 -12.20 1.68 4.66
N ARG A 168 -13.11 1.46 5.61
CA ARG A 168 -12.81 0.63 6.78
C ARG A 168 -12.39 -0.74 6.25
N VAL A 169 -11.17 -1.17 6.60
CA VAL A 169 -10.68 -2.50 6.22
C VAL A 169 -10.87 -3.44 7.40
N GLU A 170 -11.36 -4.64 7.12
CA GLU A 170 -11.31 -5.76 8.05
C GLU A 170 -9.88 -6.29 8.05
N LEU A 171 -9.33 -6.46 9.26
CA LEU A 171 -8.03 -7.09 9.47
C LEU A 171 -8.32 -8.54 9.81
N CYS A 172 -8.55 -9.38 8.80
CA CYS A 172 -8.83 -10.80 9.03
C CYS A 172 -7.65 -11.46 9.77
N GLU A 173 -8.01 -12.28 10.74
CA GLU A 173 -7.15 -12.94 11.72
C GLU A 173 -6.11 -13.86 11.08
N ALA A 174 -5.01 -14.08 11.80
CA ALA A 174 -3.97 -15.04 11.43
C ALA A 174 -4.57 -16.40 11.02
N PRO A 175 -3.96 -17.13 10.06
CA PRO A 175 -4.46 -18.44 9.67
C PRO A 175 -4.54 -19.34 10.90
N SER A 176 -5.74 -19.82 11.20
CA SER A 176 -5.98 -20.87 12.18
C SER A 176 -5.13 -22.08 11.76
N ILE A 177 -4.17 -22.44 12.59
CA ILE A 177 -3.40 -23.67 12.41
C ILE A 177 -4.38 -24.79 12.75
N ASP A 178 -5.00 -25.35 11.72
CA ASP A 178 -5.79 -26.57 11.84
C ASP A 178 -4.84 -27.69 12.31
N THR A 179 -4.94 -28.05 13.59
CA THR A 179 -4.31 -29.26 14.10
C THR A 179 -5.28 -30.41 13.87
N THR A 180 -5.34 -30.87 12.63
CA THR A 180 -5.84 -32.20 12.29
C THR A 180 -4.67 -33.17 12.49
N MET A 181 -4.49 -33.62 13.73
CA MET A 181 -3.76 -34.86 14.00
C MET A 181 -4.73 -36.02 13.76
N ASP A 182 -4.81 -36.47 12.50
CA ASP A 182 -5.35 -37.79 12.19
C ASP A 182 -4.30 -38.82 12.63
N VAL A 183 -4.54 -39.44 13.78
CA VAL A 183 -3.81 -40.63 14.22
C VAL A 183 -4.64 -41.80 13.75
N ASP A 184 -4.30 -42.31 12.56
CA ASP A 184 -4.95 -43.46 11.96
C ASP A 184 -4.87 -44.68 12.88
N ALA A 185 -6.04 -45.27 13.10
CA ALA A 185 -6.24 -46.56 13.73
C ALA A 185 -6.04 -47.66 12.67
N GLU A 186 -4.99 -48.46 12.80
CA GLU A 186 -4.92 -49.76 12.15
C GLU A 186 -5.18 -50.86 13.18
N GLY A 187 -6.36 -51.47 13.07
CA GLY A 187 -6.71 -52.72 13.73
C GLY A 187 -6.27 -53.92 12.88
N GLU A 188 -5.80 -54.94 13.60
CA GLU A 188 -5.84 -56.38 13.34
C GLU A 188 -5.88 -56.93 11.90
N GLU A 189 -4.94 -57.85 11.61
CA GLU A 189 -5.32 -59.08 10.91
C GLU A 189 -4.67 -60.32 11.55
N CYS A 190 -5.44 -61.40 11.50
CA CYS A 190 -5.21 -62.71 12.10
C CYS A 190 -4.05 -63.48 11.43
N LEU A 191 -3.33 -64.27 12.25
CA LEU A 191 -3.17 -65.74 12.10
C LEU A 191 -2.50 -66.32 13.36
#